data_AF-A0A919S1X5-F1
#
_entry.id   AF-A0A919S1X5-F1
#
_cell.length_a   1.000
_cell.length_b   1.000
_cell.length_c   1.000
_cell.angle_alpha   90.00
_cell.angle_beta   90.00
_cell.angle_gamma   90.00
#
_symmetry.space_group_name_H-M   'P 1'
#
loop_
_entity.id
_entity.type
_entity.pdbx_description
1 polymer ?
#
loop_
_entity_poly.entity_id
_entity_poly.type
_entity_poly.pdbx_seq_one_letter_code
_entity_poly.pdbx_strand_id
1 'polypeptide(L)' 'MGKIVIRLSDGTVFKGDLIEINSFEIVVNNIKALSGVSKFKIHKDVHIMKGFIAYYYID' A
#
# COMPACT_ATOMS: atom_id res chain seq x y z
N MET A 1 -11.65 -10.58 0.62
CA MET A 1 -10.72 -9.46 0.86
C MET A 1 -10.38 -8.85 -0.48
N GLY A 2 -10.52 -7.52 -0.62
CA GLY A 2 -10.30 -6.79 -1.87
C GLY A 2 -8.84 -6.44 -2.11
N LYS A 3 -8.52 -5.96 -3.31
CA LYS A 3 -7.18 -5.41 -3.58
C LYS A 3 -7.17 -3.95 -3.19
N ILE A 4 -6.03 -3.42 -2.77
CA ILE A 4 -5.88 -2.00 -2.44
C ILE A 4 -4.80 -1.39 -3.29
N VAL A 5 -5.04 -0.17 -3.74
CA VAL A 5 -4.05 0.69 -4.38
C VAL A 5 -3.78 1.87 -3.46
N ILE A 6 -2.51 2.08 -3.13
CA ILE A 6 -2.06 3.11 -2.18
C ILE A 6 -1.09 4.02 -2.92
N ARG A 7 -1.35 5.33 -2.89
CA ARG A 7 -0.40 6.34 -3.34
C ARG A 7 0.20 7.05 -2.15
N LEU A 8 1.51 6.99 -2.03
CA LEU A 8 2.26 7.75 -1.04
C LEU A 8 2.43 9.21 -1.46
N SER A 9 2.72 10.06 -0.48
CA SER A 9 2.97 11.50 -0.67
C SER A 9 4.20 11.79 -1.55
N ASP A 10 5.15 10.85 -1.66
CA ASP A 10 6.31 10.94 -2.55
C ASP A 10 5.99 10.57 -4.02
N GLY A 11 4.74 10.19 -4.31
CA GLY A 11 4.28 9.76 -5.63
C GLY A 11 4.44 8.28 -5.93
N THR A 12 5.03 7.50 -5.01
CA THR A 12 5.14 6.04 -5.13
C THR A 12 3.74 5.41 -5.05
N VAL A 13 3.44 4.48 -5.95
CA VAL A 13 2.17 3.76 -5.98
C VAL A 13 2.40 2.28 -5.70
N PHE A 14 1.64 1.74 -4.75
CA PHE A 14 1.63 0.33 -4.40
C PHE A 14 0.28 -0.31 -4.72
N LYS A 15 0.31 -1.60 -5.07
CA LYS A 15 -0.87 -2.46 -5.10
C LYS A 15 -0.59 -3.72 -4.30
N GLY A 16 -1.56 -4.16 -3.51
CA GLY A 16 -1.46 -5.41 -2.75
C GLY A 16 -2.81 -5.92 -2.28
N ASP A 17 -2.77 -6.98 -1.48
CA ASP A 17 -3.94 -7.63 -0.90
C ASP A 17 -4.25 -6.97 0.45
N LEU A 18 -5.44 -6.40 0.60
CA LEU A 18 -5.82 -5.71 1.82
C LEU A 18 -6.05 -6.71 2.96
N ILE A 19 -5.33 -6.54 4.06
CA ILE A 19 -5.56 -7.29 5.30
C ILE A 19 -6.48 -6.50 6.22
N GLU A 20 -6.09 -5.27 6.58
CA GLU A 20 -6.75 -4.49 7.63
C GLU A 20 -6.57 -2.98 7.40
N ILE A 21 -7.56 -2.18 7.80
CA ILE A 21 -7.48 -0.71 7.84
C ILE A 21 -7.82 -0.24 9.24
N ASN A 22 -6.83 0.33 9.93
CA ASN A 22 -6.98 0.86 11.28
C ASN A 22 -6.90 2.38 11.30
N SER A 23 -7.06 3.01 12.46
CA SER A 23 -7.02 4.48 12.58
C SER A 23 -5.69 5.07 12.12
N PHE A 24 -4.56 4.37 12.32
CA PHE A 24 -3.21 4.88 12.09
C PHE A 24 -2.51 4.33 10.85
N GLU A 25 -2.89 3.12 10.40
CA GLU A 25 -2.17 2.39 9.36
C GLU A 25 -3.08 1.53 8.49
N ILE A 26 -2.51 1.05 7.39
CA ILE A 26 -3.09 0.06 6.48
C ILE A 26 -2.15 -1.12 6.41
N VAL A 27 -2.66 -2.33 6.66
CA VAL A 27 -1.91 -3.58 6.58
C VAL A 27 -2.19 -4.26 5.24
N VAL A 28 -1.14 -4.52 4.48
CA VAL A 28 -1.21 -5.06 3.11
C VAL A 28 -0.26 -6.23 2.95
N ASN A 29 -0.71 -7.33 2.36
CA ASN A 29 0.12 -8.46 1.94
C ASN A 29 0.43 -8.37 0.43
N ASN A 30 1.43 -9.11 -0.04
CA ASN A 30 1.77 -9.25 -1.46
C ASN A 30 1.92 -7.91 -2.19
N ILE A 31 2.48 -6.91 -1.50
CA ILE A 31 2.61 -5.56 -2.03
C ILE A 31 3.60 -5.51 -3.19
N LYS A 32 3.22 -4.76 -4.24
CA LYS A 32 4.00 -4.51 -5.45
C LYS A 32 4.05 -3.02 -5.74
N ALA A 33 5.25 -2.47 -5.95
CA ALA A 33 5.42 -1.11 -6.46
C ALA A 33 5.05 -1.03 -7.95
N LEU A 34 4.13 -0.14 -8.30
CA LEU A 34 3.69 0.13 -9.67
C LEU A 34 4.42 1.32 -10.29
N SER A 35 4.86 2.29 -9.47
CA SER A 35 5.63 3.48 -9.86
C SER A 35 6.62 3.87 -8.76
N GLY A 36 7.50 4.83 -9.04
CA GLY A 36 8.47 5.36 -8.05
C GLY A 36 9.91 4.87 -8.28
N VAL A 37 10.76 5.06 -7.26
CA VAL A 37 12.23 4.96 -7.33
C VAL A 37 12.78 3.56 -7.61
N SER A 38 12.00 2.49 -7.42
CA SER A 38 12.37 1.13 -7.80
C SER A 38 11.17 0.18 -7.82
N LYS A 39 11.11 -0.73 -8.81
CA LYS A 39 10.09 -1.79 -8.88
C LYS A 39 10.47 -2.93 -7.94
N PHE A 40 9.68 -3.17 -6.90
CA PHE A 40 9.87 -4.29 -5.97
C PHE A 40 8.55 -5.00 -5.67
N LYS A 41 8.67 -6.22 -5.11
CA LYS A 41 7.54 -7.02 -4.62
C LYS A 41 7.91 -7.64 -3.28
N ILE A 42 7.04 -7.50 -2.28
CA ILE A 42 7.22 -8.07 -0.95
C ILE A 42 6.06 -9.06 -0.72
N HIS A 43 6.40 -10.28 -0.30
CA HIS A 43 5.44 -11.36 -0.02
C HIS A 43 5.30 -11.59 1.49
N LYS A 44 5.08 -10.49 2.21
CA LYS A 44 4.91 -10.44 3.67
C LYS A 44 3.96 -9.29 4.00
N ASP A 45 3.48 -9.27 5.24
CA ASP A 45 2.64 -8.19 5.75
C ASP A 45 3.47 -6.90 5.85
N VAL A 46 2.91 -5.82 5.34
CA VAL A 46 3.50 -4.48 5.37
C VAL A 46 2.52 -3.53 6.01
N HIS A 47 3.01 -2.83 7.04
CA HIS A 47 2.29 -1.80 7.76
C HIS A 47 2.62 -0.44 7.15
N ILE A 48 1.64 0.21 6.53
CA ILE A 48 1.82 1.52 5.89
C ILE A 48 1.12 2.56 6.75
N MET A 49 1.90 3.42 7.41
CA MET A 49 1.35 4.49 8.23
C MET A 49 0.62 5.53 7.37
N LYS A 50 -0.59 5.92 7.77
CA LYS A 50 -1.42 6.89 7.03
C LYS A 50 -0.77 8.25 6.86
N GLY A 51 0.18 8.63 7.72
CA GLY A 51 0.95 9.87 7.60
C GLY A 51 1.77 9.96 6.29
N PHE A 52 2.08 8.83 5.66
CA PHE A 52 2.80 8.79 4.38
C PHE A 52 1.86 8.65 3.16
N ILE A 53 0.56 8.45 3.38
CA ILE A 53 -0.41 8.14 2.33
C ILE A 53 -1.06 9.44 1.85
N ALA A 54 -0.98 9.72 0.55
CA ALA A 54 -1.73 10.79 -0.08
C ALA A 54 -3.20 10.39 -0.26
N TYR A 55 -3.44 9.23 -0.87
CA TYR A 55 -4.78 8.62 -0.98
C TYR A 55 -4.67 7.12 -1.24
N TYR A 56 -5.77 6.40 -1.03
CA TYR A 56 -5.91 5.00 -1.38
C TYR A 56 -7.33 4.70 -1.86
N TYR A 57 -7.49 3.63 -2.62
CA TYR A 57 -8.80 3.09 -2.99
C TYR A 57 -8.75 1.56 -3.00
N ILE A 58 -9.93 0.96 -2.78
CA ILE A 58 -10.11 -0.49 -2.80
C ILE A 58 -10.65 -0.85 -4.18
N ASP A 59 -9.95 -1.75 -4.86
CA ASP A 59 -10.27 -2.35 -6.16
C ASP A 59 -11.09 -3.64 -5.95
#